data_AF-A0A6J1GUP9-F1
#
_entry.id   AF-A0A6J1GUP9-F1
#
_cell.length_a   1.000
_cell.length_b   1.000
_cell.length_c   1.000
_cell.angle_alpha   90.00
_cell.angle_beta   90.00
_cell.angle_gamma   90.00
#
_symmetry.space_group_name_H-M   'P 1'
#
loop_
_entity.id
_entity.type
_entity.pdbx_description
1 polymer ?
#
loop_
_entity_poly.entity_id
_entity_poly.type
_entity_poly.pdbx_seq_one_letter_code
_entity_poly.pdbx_strand_id
1 'polypeptide(L)'
;MKLTVWYICQIGYQNSQWALTKLSSPLLKTTCQVSKRPSAFFFSAFSFSSSFFSSLILGVRKSLKPTNPEPEFCTVVTIMAVPIYRLPSLFALLAIFVAFSTFLASTEAYDPLDPNGNITVKWDVINWTPDGYVAVVTLYNFQQYRHIQAPGWSLQWKWAKKEVIWSMLGGQTTEQGDCSRYKGNIPHCCKRDPTVVDLLPGTPYNQQIANCCKGGVLNSWVQDPVTAVSSFQLSVGAAGTSNKTVRLPKNFTLKAPGPGYTCGPAKIVKPSKFISADKRRVTQALMTWNVTCTYSQFLAQKTPTCCVSLSSFYNDTIVSCPKCSCGCQSNLNDPQSCVEPNSPHLASVVTAASSRSSKNNVAPLVQCTSHMCPIRVHWHVKINYKEYWRVKITITNFNYVMNYTNWNLVVQHPNFDNLTQIFSFNYKSINPYGTINDTAILWGVKFYNDLLMQAGPLGNVQTELLFQKDQSTFTFDKGWAFPRRIYFNGDNCVMPPPEAYPYLPNTGSKHGVSMFAMLLLISLTILSFHHLFT
;
A
#
# COMPACT_ATOMS: atom_id res chain seq x y z
N MET A 1 -33.36 24.92 -48.58
CA MET A 1 -33.34 23.67 -47.79
C MET A 1 -32.87 22.54 -48.71
N LYS A 2 -31.59 22.13 -48.62
CA LYS A 2 -31.02 20.95 -49.29
C LYS A 2 -30.41 20.09 -48.18
N LEU A 3 -31.03 18.94 -47.87
CA LEU A 3 -30.41 17.95 -47.01
C LEU A 3 -29.28 17.30 -47.80
N THR A 4 -28.05 17.35 -47.28
CA THR A 4 -26.94 16.58 -47.83
C THR A 4 -26.67 15.43 -46.88
N VAL A 5 -26.95 14.20 -47.31
CA VAL A 5 -26.76 12.99 -46.50
C VAL A 5 -25.43 12.37 -46.90
N TRP A 6 -24.55 12.15 -45.93
CA TRP A 6 -23.29 11.44 -46.12
C TRP A 6 -23.38 10.07 -45.45
N TYR A 7 -22.91 9.04 -46.15
CA TYR A 7 -22.79 7.68 -45.61
C TYR A 7 -21.29 7.35 -45.51
N ILE A 8 -20.87 6.83 -44.35
CA ILE A 8 -19.52 6.31 -44.15
C ILE A 8 -19.63 4.79 -44.14
N CYS A 9 -18.99 4.12 -45.10
CA CYS A 9 -18.89 2.66 -45.17
C CYS A 9 -17.43 2.24 -44.95
N GLN A 10 -17.19 1.31 -44.03
CA GLN A 10 -15.88 0.74 -43.77
C GLN A 10 -15.76 -0.61 -44.48
N ILE A 11 -14.88 -0.71 -45.48
CA ILE A 11 -14.52 -1.98 -46.14
C ILE A 11 -13.28 -2.54 -45.42
N GLY A 12 -13.31 -3.82 -45.06
CA GLY A 12 -12.38 -4.40 -44.08
C GLY A 12 -10.99 -4.84 -44.58
N TYR A 13 -10.14 -5.07 -43.57
CA TYR A 13 -8.87 -5.82 -43.50
C TYR A 13 -7.57 -5.20 -44.04
N GLN A 14 -6.71 -4.86 -43.06
CA GLN A 14 -5.29 -4.47 -43.13
C GLN A 14 -4.95 -3.20 -43.95
N ASN A 15 -4.32 -2.26 -43.25
CA ASN A 15 -3.87 -0.92 -43.68
C ASN A 15 -4.97 0.15 -43.78
N SER A 16 -4.85 1.13 -42.90
CA SER A 16 -5.67 2.33 -42.78
C SER A 16 -5.53 3.25 -44.00
N GLN A 17 -6.54 3.25 -44.89
CA GLN A 17 -6.87 4.37 -45.77
C GLN A 17 -8.40 4.60 -45.75
N TRP A 18 -8.82 5.85 -45.50
CA TRP A 18 -10.22 6.27 -45.59
C TRP A 18 -10.43 7.03 -46.89
N ALA A 19 -11.44 6.67 -47.69
CA ALA A 19 -11.84 7.42 -48.89
C ALA A 19 -13.22 8.07 -48.67
N LEU A 20 -13.31 9.39 -48.89
CA LEU A 20 -14.56 10.14 -48.97
C LEU A 20 -15.03 10.16 -50.43
N THR A 21 -16.08 9.43 -50.77
CA THR A 21 -16.70 9.50 -52.10
C THR A 21 -18.00 10.27 -52.06
N LYS A 22 -18.07 11.32 -52.89
CA LYS A 22 -19.29 12.12 -53.14
C LYS A 22 -20.04 11.49 -54.30
N LEU A 23 -21.10 10.73 -54.03
CA LEU A 23 -21.97 10.21 -55.09
C LEU A 23 -22.99 11.28 -55.50
N SER A 24 -22.87 11.77 -56.72
CA SER A 24 -23.90 12.56 -57.39
C SER A 24 -24.80 11.64 -58.21
N SER A 25 -26.10 11.66 -57.90
CA SER A 25 -27.25 11.11 -58.64
C SER A 25 -27.68 9.64 -58.35
N PRO A 26 -28.97 9.31 -58.51
CA PRO A 26 -29.60 8.13 -57.90
C PRO A 26 -29.76 7.00 -58.92
N LEU A 27 -29.22 5.81 -58.64
CA LEU A 27 -29.67 4.47 -59.07
C LEU A 27 -28.48 3.50 -58.99
N LEU A 28 -28.47 2.60 -57.99
CA LEU A 28 -28.17 1.17 -58.16
C LEU A 28 -28.24 0.45 -56.80
N LYS A 29 -28.94 -0.70 -56.79
CA LYS A 29 -28.93 -1.70 -55.71
C LYS A 29 -27.60 -2.45 -55.70
N THR A 30 -27.05 -2.78 -54.54
CA THR A 30 -26.29 -4.04 -54.35
C THR A 30 -26.12 -4.40 -52.87
N THR A 31 -26.38 -5.66 -52.60
CA THR A 31 -26.38 -6.41 -51.33
C THR A 31 -24.97 -6.89 -50.98
N CYS A 32 -24.57 -6.85 -49.70
CA CYS A 32 -23.38 -7.56 -49.18
C CYS A 32 -23.72 -8.33 -47.90
N GLN A 33 -23.61 -9.66 -47.94
CA GLN A 33 -23.59 -10.56 -46.78
C GLN A 33 -22.15 -10.66 -46.21
N VAL A 34 -21.99 -10.98 -44.90
CA VAL A 34 -21.15 -12.08 -44.35
C VAL A 34 -20.69 -11.87 -42.88
N SER A 35 -21.09 -12.84 -42.03
CA SER A 35 -20.40 -13.62 -40.96
C SER A 35 -19.85 -13.01 -39.64
N LYS A 36 -19.97 -13.86 -38.60
CA LYS A 36 -19.95 -13.67 -37.13
C LYS A 36 -18.56 -13.81 -36.47
N ARG A 37 -18.22 -12.92 -35.52
CA ARG A 37 -17.64 -13.16 -34.15
C ARG A 37 -17.04 -11.86 -33.53
N PRO A 38 -17.18 -11.56 -32.22
CA PRO A 38 -16.73 -10.29 -31.64
C PRO A 38 -15.37 -10.39 -30.91
N SER A 39 -14.54 -9.36 -31.05
CA SER A 39 -13.38 -9.11 -30.18
C SER A 39 -13.18 -7.60 -29.94
N ALA A 40 -13.15 -7.25 -28.65
CA ALA A 40 -12.61 -6.08 -27.95
C ALA A 40 -12.55 -4.70 -28.65
N PHE A 41 -13.30 -3.74 -28.11
CA PHE A 41 -13.14 -2.30 -28.39
C PHE A 41 -11.93 -1.74 -27.60
N PHE A 42 -11.00 -1.09 -28.31
CA PHE A 42 -10.04 -0.14 -27.76
C PHE A 42 -10.52 1.28 -28.10
N PHE A 43 -10.62 2.17 -27.11
CA PHE A 43 -10.77 3.60 -27.34
C PHE A 43 -9.37 4.24 -27.37
N SER A 44 -8.98 4.81 -28.50
CA SER A 44 -7.82 5.71 -28.61
C SER A 44 -8.31 7.15 -28.74
N ALA A 45 -7.91 8.03 -27.81
CA ALA A 45 -8.11 9.46 -27.91
C ALA A 45 -7.02 10.06 -28.83
N PHE A 46 -7.44 10.83 -29.85
CA PHE A 46 -6.52 11.65 -30.66
C PHE A 46 -6.55 13.10 -30.16
N SER A 47 -5.36 13.64 -29.86
CA SER A 47 -5.12 15.07 -29.69
C SER A 47 -4.93 15.73 -31.05
N PHE A 48 -5.70 16.78 -31.36
CA PHE A 48 -5.41 17.67 -32.48
C PHE A 48 -5.31 19.12 -32.01
N SER A 49 -4.28 19.81 -32.50
CA SER A 49 -3.91 21.20 -32.21
C SER A 49 -4.86 22.20 -32.86
N SER A 50 -5.24 23.22 -32.08
CA SER A 50 -5.65 24.59 -32.44
C SER A 50 -6.14 24.88 -33.87
N SER A 51 -7.46 25.04 -34.05
CA SER A 51 -8.15 26.27 -34.52
C SER A 51 -9.53 25.94 -35.13
N PHE A 52 -10.53 26.79 -34.82
CA PHE A 52 -11.95 26.77 -35.24
C PHE A 52 -12.89 25.73 -34.57
N PHE A 53 -13.76 26.23 -33.69
CA PHE A 53 -14.83 25.49 -33.02
C PHE A 53 -16.04 25.22 -33.93
N SER A 54 -16.55 24.00 -33.88
CA SER A 54 -17.99 23.74 -33.92
C SER A 54 -18.30 22.56 -33.00
N SER A 55 -19.00 22.80 -31.91
CA SER A 55 -19.32 21.79 -30.89
C SER A 55 -20.29 20.74 -31.44
N LEU A 56 -19.86 19.48 -31.40
CA LEU A 56 -20.58 18.30 -31.88
C LEU A 56 -21.57 17.82 -30.79
N ILE A 57 -22.88 17.97 -30.99
CA ILE A 57 -23.88 17.27 -30.16
C ILE A 57 -24.32 16.01 -30.93
N LEU A 58 -23.80 14.85 -30.52
CA LEU A 58 -24.22 13.53 -30.99
C LEU A 58 -25.55 13.15 -30.32
N GLY A 59 -26.68 13.44 -30.97
CA GLY A 59 -27.97 12.86 -30.60
C GLY A 59 -28.13 11.47 -31.21
N VAL A 60 -28.00 10.40 -30.41
CA VAL A 60 -28.31 9.03 -30.83
C VAL A 60 -29.79 8.75 -30.56
N ARG A 61 -30.63 8.67 -31.60
CA ARG A 61 -32.03 8.26 -31.47
C ARG A 61 -32.16 6.78 -31.85
N LYS A 62 -32.35 5.90 -30.86
CA LYS A 62 -32.79 4.51 -31.11
C LYS A 62 -34.29 4.52 -31.41
N SER A 63 -34.69 4.05 -32.59
CA SER A 63 -36.08 3.70 -32.88
C SER A 63 -36.19 2.18 -32.89
N LEU A 64 -37.01 1.64 -32.00
CA LEU A 64 -37.39 0.22 -31.96
C LEU A 64 -38.61 0.02 -32.86
N LYS A 65 -38.50 -0.87 -33.85
CA LYS A 65 -39.65 -1.54 -34.47
C LYS A 65 -39.57 -3.04 -34.17
N PRO A 66 -40.69 -3.71 -33.84
CA PRO A 66 -40.66 -5.09 -33.40
C PRO A 66 -40.69 -6.04 -34.61
N THR A 67 -39.68 -6.88 -34.74
CA THR A 67 -39.75 -8.24 -35.31
C THR A 67 -38.37 -8.90 -35.18
N ASN A 68 -38.34 -10.11 -34.61
CA ASN A 68 -37.15 -10.93 -34.33
C ASN A 68 -36.68 -11.72 -35.58
N PRO A 69 -35.48 -12.35 -35.61
CA PRO A 69 -34.40 -12.37 -34.61
C PRO A 69 -32.98 -12.19 -35.20
N GLU A 70 -32.40 -10.99 -35.14
CA GLU A 70 -30.95 -10.71 -34.99
C GLU A 70 -30.78 -9.16 -35.06
N PRO A 71 -30.10 -8.49 -34.11
CA PRO A 71 -30.06 -7.02 -34.08
C PRO A 71 -28.91 -6.48 -34.95
N GLU A 72 -29.23 -5.98 -36.15
CA GLU A 72 -28.33 -5.11 -36.91
C GLU A 72 -28.48 -3.66 -36.40
N PHE A 73 -27.39 -3.04 -35.95
CA PHE A 73 -27.38 -1.64 -35.52
C PHE A 73 -26.97 -0.72 -36.69
N CYS A 74 -27.95 -0.18 -37.41
CA CYS A 74 -27.72 0.97 -38.29
C CYS A 74 -27.77 2.27 -37.48
N THR A 75 -26.67 3.03 -37.45
CA THR A 75 -26.65 4.35 -36.81
C THR A 75 -26.94 5.41 -37.87
N VAL A 76 -28.14 5.99 -37.84
CA VAL A 76 -28.49 7.15 -38.67
C VAL A 76 -28.09 8.42 -37.91
N VAL A 77 -27.14 9.19 -38.46
CA VAL A 77 -26.75 10.50 -37.91
C VAL A 77 -27.52 11.59 -38.65
N THR A 78 -28.50 12.19 -37.98
CA THR A 78 -29.24 13.35 -38.50
C THR A 78 -28.67 14.62 -37.89
N ILE A 79 -28.02 15.46 -38.70
CA ILE A 79 -27.48 16.75 -38.26
C ILE A 79 -28.59 17.79 -38.36
N MET A 80 -29.11 18.27 -37.22
CA MET A 80 -30.01 19.43 -37.16
C MET A 80 -29.25 20.64 -36.60
N ALA A 81 -29.14 21.70 -37.40
CA ALA A 81 -28.58 22.97 -36.97
C ALA A 81 -29.65 23.76 -36.19
N VAL A 82 -29.35 24.12 -34.94
CA VAL A 82 -30.22 24.96 -34.10
C VAL A 82 -29.50 26.30 -33.85
N PRO A 83 -30.19 27.46 -33.97
CA PRO A 83 -29.55 28.78 -33.84
C PRO A 83 -29.14 29.10 -32.38
N ILE A 84 -27.98 29.74 -32.26
CA ILE A 84 -27.22 29.99 -31.03
C ILE A 84 -27.75 31.25 -30.32
N TYR A 85 -28.89 31.17 -29.61
CA TYR A 85 -29.31 32.29 -28.74
C TYR A 85 -29.92 31.88 -27.39
N ARG A 86 -29.81 30.62 -26.95
CA ARG A 86 -30.27 30.18 -25.60
C ARG A 86 -29.35 29.13 -24.97
N LEU A 87 -28.07 29.43 -24.82
CA LEU A 87 -27.05 28.49 -24.29
C LEU A 87 -26.27 28.89 -23.02
N PRO A 88 -26.64 29.88 -22.18
CA PRO A 88 -25.84 30.13 -20.98
C PRO A 88 -26.11 29.13 -19.83
N SER A 89 -27.28 28.49 -19.74
CA SER A 89 -27.60 27.61 -18.59
C SER A 89 -27.18 26.15 -18.74
N LEU A 90 -27.11 25.61 -19.98
CA LEU A 90 -26.76 24.21 -20.21
C LEU A 90 -25.26 23.93 -20.05
N PHE A 91 -24.40 24.89 -20.39
CA PHE A 91 -22.95 24.78 -20.21
C PHE A 91 -22.55 24.74 -18.74
N ALA A 92 -23.24 25.50 -17.88
CA ALA A 92 -23.00 25.48 -16.43
C ALA A 92 -23.35 24.11 -15.82
N LEU A 93 -24.49 23.52 -16.21
CA LEU A 93 -24.90 22.18 -15.75
C LEU A 93 -23.97 21.07 -16.26
N LEU A 94 -23.52 21.16 -17.52
CA LEU A 94 -22.56 20.20 -18.08
C LEU A 94 -21.18 20.32 -17.39
N ALA A 95 -20.73 21.55 -17.10
CA ALA A 95 -19.49 21.78 -16.36
C ALA A 95 -19.57 21.26 -14.93
N ILE A 96 -20.72 21.43 -14.25
CA ILE A 96 -20.97 20.86 -12.92
C ILE A 96 -21.00 19.32 -12.99
N PHE A 97 -21.61 18.73 -14.01
CA PHE A 97 -21.66 17.27 -14.17
C PHE A 97 -20.29 16.65 -14.51
N VAL A 98 -19.48 17.34 -15.32
CA VAL A 98 -18.08 16.96 -15.62
C VAL A 98 -17.21 17.14 -14.37
N ALA A 99 -17.38 18.22 -13.61
CA ALA A 99 -16.70 18.40 -12.33
C ALA A 99 -17.11 17.33 -11.30
N PHE A 100 -18.39 16.96 -11.24
CA PHE A 100 -18.88 15.94 -10.31
C PHE A 100 -18.47 14.52 -10.72
N SER A 101 -18.30 14.25 -12.01
CA SER A 101 -17.79 12.96 -12.51
C SER A 101 -16.28 12.79 -12.37
N THR A 102 -15.50 13.88 -12.27
CA THR A 102 -14.08 13.81 -11.88
C THR A 102 -13.90 13.62 -10.36
N PHE A 103 -14.90 13.98 -9.54
CA PHE A 103 -14.93 13.63 -8.10
C PHE A 103 -15.38 12.20 -7.80
N LEU A 104 -15.87 11.46 -8.80
CA LEU A 104 -16.24 10.04 -8.69
C LEU A 104 -15.17 9.11 -9.28
N ALA A 105 -13.90 9.54 -9.31
CA ALA A 105 -12.81 8.59 -9.43
C ALA A 105 -12.82 7.69 -8.20
N SER A 106 -13.10 6.41 -8.41
CA SER A 106 -12.95 5.37 -7.40
C SER A 106 -11.62 5.58 -6.67
N THR A 107 -11.68 5.85 -5.37
CA THR A 107 -10.52 5.77 -4.48
C THR A 107 -10.14 4.30 -4.37
N GLU A 108 -9.48 3.78 -5.41
CA GLU A 108 -8.58 2.65 -5.25
C GLU A 108 -7.67 3.01 -4.07
N ALA A 109 -7.53 2.08 -3.13
CA ALA A 109 -6.75 2.25 -1.91
C ALA A 109 -5.25 2.29 -2.23
N TYR A 110 -4.84 3.36 -2.90
CA TYR A 110 -3.53 3.55 -3.48
C TYR A 110 -2.55 3.98 -2.39
N ASP A 111 -1.49 3.19 -2.24
CA ASP A 111 -0.37 3.52 -1.39
C ASP A 111 0.66 4.33 -2.20
N PRO A 112 0.79 5.66 -1.99
CA PRO A 112 1.67 6.49 -2.80
C PRO A 112 3.15 6.16 -2.60
N LEU A 113 3.53 5.50 -1.51
CA LEU A 113 4.92 5.11 -1.24
C LEU A 113 5.27 3.73 -1.81
N ASP A 114 4.27 2.93 -2.18
CA ASP A 114 4.48 1.61 -2.77
C ASP A 114 3.35 1.25 -3.76
N PRO A 115 3.29 1.95 -4.91
CA PRO A 115 2.16 1.86 -5.83
C PRO A 115 2.03 0.50 -6.52
N ASN A 116 3.13 -0.25 -6.59
CA ASN A 116 3.19 -1.57 -7.21
C ASN A 116 3.23 -2.70 -6.16
N GLY A 117 3.17 -2.35 -4.88
CA GLY A 117 3.26 -3.27 -3.75
C GLY A 117 2.11 -4.27 -3.74
N ASN A 118 2.44 -5.55 -3.83
CA ASN A 118 1.45 -6.62 -3.76
C ASN A 118 2.04 -7.90 -3.18
N ILE A 119 1.15 -8.81 -2.77
CA ILE A 119 1.49 -10.19 -2.47
C ILE A 119 0.99 -11.05 -3.62
N THR A 120 1.91 -11.75 -4.29
CA THR A 120 1.54 -12.69 -5.37
C THR A 120 1.60 -14.11 -4.84
N VAL A 121 0.46 -14.80 -4.89
CA VAL A 121 0.38 -16.25 -4.70
C VAL A 121 0.55 -16.91 -6.06
N LYS A 122 1.70 -17.53 -6.28
CA LYS A 122 2.01 -18.31 -7.46
C LYS A 122 1.74 -19.79 -7.18
N TRP A 123 1.03 -20.43 -8.09
CA TRP A 123 0.68 -21.85 -8.00
C TRP A 123 1.29 -22.59 -9.19
N ASP A 124 2.28 -23.44 -8.91
CA ASP A 124 3.00 -24.23 -9.90
C ASP A 124 2.59 -25.70 -9.82
N VAL A 125 1.94 -26.23 -10.86
CA VAL A 125 1.66 -27.67 -10.99
C VAL A 125 2.91 -28.38 -11.46
N ILE A 126 3.48 -29.23 -10.61
CA ILE A 126 4.77 -29.89 -10.85
C ILE A 126 4.60 -31.26 -11.50
N ASN A 127 3.59 -32.03 -11.07
CA ASN A 127 3.32 -33.35 -11.62
C ASN A 127 1.83 -33.69 -11.62
N TRP A 128 1.40 -34.55 -12.54
CA TRP A 128 0.06 -35.15 -12.53
C TRP A 128 0.05 -36.38 -11.62
N THR A 129 -1.08 -36.61 -10.94
CA THR A 129 -1.37 -37.85 -10.20
C THR A 129 -2.53 -38.57 -10.89
N PRO A 130 -2.82 -39.85 -10.57
CA PRO A 130 -3.94 -40.58 -11.16
C PRO A 130 -5.31 -39.89 -11.01
N ASP A 131 -5.48 -39.10 -9.96
CA ASP A 131 -6.74 -38.45 -9.59
C ASP A 131 -6.63 -36.92 -9.43
N GLY A 132 -5.52 -36.31 -9.83
CA GLY A 132 -5.30 -34.88 -9.72
C GLY A 132 -3.85 -34.45 -10.01
N TYR A 133 -3.23 -33.69 -9.11
CA TYR A 133 -1.89 -33.15 -9.32
C TYR A 133 -1.15 -32.80 -8.03
N VAL A 134 0.18 -32.71 -8.13
CA VAL A 134 1.04 -32.13 -7.10
C VAL A 134 1.41 -30.70 -7.50
N ALA A 135 1.27 -29.76 -6.58
CA ALA A 135 1.61 -28.36 -6.80
C ALA A 135 2.43 -27.76 -5.66
N VAL A 136 3.26 -26.79 -6.03
CA VAL A 136 3.97 -25.91 -5.09
C VAL A 136 3.32 -24.55 -5.15
N VAL A 137 2.87 -24.06 -4.01
CA VAL A 137 2.27 -22.74 -3.84
C VAL A 137 3.28 -21.85 -3.16
N THR A 138 3.60 -20.73 -3.79
CA THR A 138 4.60 -19.76 -3.32
C THR A 138 3.97 -18.40 -3.17
N LEU A 139 4.07 -17.81 -1.98
CA LEU A 139 3.70 -16.43 -1.68
C LEU A 139 4.95 -15.56 -1.81
N TYR A 140 4.88 -14.55 -2.67
CA TYR A 140 5.90 -13.51 -2.80
C TYR A 140 5.35 -12.21 -2.24
N ASN A 141 6.05 -11.63 -1.26
CA ASN A 141 5.78 -10.29 -0.80
C ASN A 141 6.61 -9.28 -1.59
N PHE A 142 6.00 -8.64 -2.59
CA PHE A 142 6.64 -7.58 -3.38
C PHE A 142 6.43 -6.19 -2.80
N GLN A 143 5.86 -6.08 -1.59
CA GLN A 143 5.70 -4.80 -0.92
C GLN A 143 7.06 -4.30 -0.42
N GLN A 144 7.38 -3.04 -0.68
CA GLN A 144 8.70 -2.45 -0.39
C GLN A 144 8.96 -2.41 1.11
N TYR A 145 7.99 -1.98 1.90
CA TYR A 145 8.16 -1.73 3.33
C TYR A 145 7.15 -2.45 4.22
N ARG A 146 6.07 -3.02 3.67
CA ARG A 146 5.10 -3.77 4.49
C ARG A 146 5.53 -5.23 4.63
N HIS A 147 5.49 -5.73 5.85
CA HIS A 147 5.79 -7.12 6.17
C HIS A 147 4.63 -7.75 6.94
N ILE A 148 4.53 -9.08 6.90
CA ILE A 148 3.55 -9.85 7.67
C ILE A 148 4.25 -10.39 8.90
N GLN A 149 3.81 -9.92 10.06
CA GLN A 149 4.31 -10.34 11.38
C GLN A 149 3.61 -11.61 11.87
N ALA A 150 4.10 -12.18 12.97
CA ALA A 150 3.40 -13.25 13.68
C ALA A 150 1.99 -12.76 14.12
N PRO A 151 0.93 -13.58 14.07
CA PRO A 151 0.88 -15.03 13.81
C PRO A 151 1.04 -15.47 12.35
N GLY A 152 1.37 -14.55 11.44
CA GLY A 152 1.71 -14.87 10.07
C GLY A 152 0.52 -14.79 9.11
N TRP A 153 0.76 -15.17 7.86
CA TRP A 153 -0.27 -15.27 6.84
C TRP A 153 -1.12 -16.54 7.02
N SER A 154 -2.40 -16.44 6.67
CA SER A 154 -3.24 -17.60 6.37
C SER A 154 -3.93 -17.41 5.03
N LEU A 155 -3.87 -18.44 4.20
CA LEU A 155 -4.36 -18.41 2.83
C LEU A 155 -5.58 -19.31 2.71
N GLN A 156 -6.72 -18.73 2.37
CA GLN A 156 -7.95 -19.44 2.12
C GLN A 156 -8.31 -19.35 0.63
N TRP A 157 -8.87 -20.41 0.06
CA TRP A 157 -9.43 -20.41 -1.28
C TRP A 157 -10.62 -21.36 -1.35
N LYS A 158 -11.39 -21.31 -2.44
CA LYS A 158 -12.51 -22.22 -2.69
C LYS A 158 -12.24 -23.07 -3.92
N TRP A 159 -12.36 -24.39 -3.75
CA TRP A 159 -12.25 -25.34 -4.84
C TRP A 159 -13.35 -25.13 -5.90
N ALA A 160 -12.98 -25.34 -7.17
CA ALA A 160 -13.89 -25.13 -8.29
C ALA A 160 -14.94 -26.25 -8.40
N LYS A 161 -14.57 -27.47 -8.06
CA LYS A 161 -15.39 -28.68 -8.09
C LYS A 161 -15.44 -29.29 -6.67
N LYS A 162 -15.03 -30.56 -6.54
CA LYS A 162 -15.03 -31.38 -5.33
C LYS A 162 -13.61 -31.89 -5.02
N GLU A 163 -12.61 -31.06 -5.34
CA GLU A 163 -11.20 -31.34 -5.07
C GLU A 163 -10.96 -31.50 -3.56
N VAL A 164 -9.96 -32.31 -3.21
CA VAL A 164 -9.52 -32.55 -1.84
C VAL A 164 -8.00 -32.41 -1.74
N ILE A 165 -7.47 -32.25 -0.54
CA ILE A 165 -6.02 -32.24 -0.30
C ILE A 165 -5.62 -33.58 0.28
N TRP A 166 -4.80 -34.35 -0.44
CA TRP A 166 -4.28 -35.64 0.01
C TRP A 166 -3.19 -35.48 1.06
N SER A 167 -2.24 -34.59 0.81
CA SER A 167 -1.09 -34.35 1.68
C SER A 167 -0.52 -32.96 1.47
N MET A 168 0.24 -32.48 2.45
CA MET A 168 0.92 -31.19 2.43
C MET A 168 2.32 -31.28 3.03
N LEU A 169 3.22 -30.41 2.57
CA LEU A 169 4.57 -30.19 3.13
C LEU A 169 4.82 -28.68 3.24
N GLY A 170 5.48 -28.24 4.31
CA GLY A 170 5.77 -26.83 4.60
C GLY A 170 4.57 -25.98 5.03
N GLY A 171 3.35 -26.52 4.97
CA GLY A 171 2.14 -25.86 5.43
C GLY A 171 1.10 -26.89 5.84
N GLN A 172 0.07 -26.45 6.58
CA GLN A 172 -0.98 -27.32 7.07
C GLN A 172 -2.34 -26.62 7.02
N THR A 173 -3.40 -27.40 6.78
CA THR A 173 -4.76 -26.87 6.89
C THR A 173 -5.18 -26.72 8.34
N THR A 174 -5.88 -25.63 8.67
CA THR A 174 -6.38 -25.39 10.04
C THR A 174 -7.47 -26.36 10.45
N GLU A 175 -8.21 -26.93 9.50
CA GLU A 175 -9.29 -27.88 9.73
C GLU A 175 -9.30 -28.96 8.63
N GLN A 176 -9.60 -30.21 9.01
CA GLN A 176 -9.73 -31.32 8.06
C GLN A 176 -11.08 -31.31 7.32
N GLY A 177 -12.18 -30.96 8.00
CA GLY A 177 -13.54 -31.03 7.45
C GLY A 177 -14.11 -32.45 7.38
N ASP A 178 -15.28 -32.61 6.74
CA ASP A 178 -15.94 -33.90 6.60
C ASP A 178 -15.34 -34.73 5.45
N CYS A 179 -14.54 -35.73 5.82
CA CYS A 179 -13.93 -36.69 4.91
C CYS A 179 -14.65 -38.05 4.88
N SER A 180 -15.86 -38.19 5.43
CA SER A 180 -16.59 -39.46 5.58
C SER A 180 -16.80 -40.24 4.27
N ARG A 181 -16.73 -39.58 3.12
CA ARG A 181 -16.77 -40.21 1.78
C ARG A 181 -15.60 -41.17 1.53
N TYR A 182 -14.48 -41.00 2.21
CA TYR A 182 -13.26 -41.79 2.02
C TYR A 182 -13.14 -42.83 3.15
N LYS A 183 -13.26 -44.12 2.82
CA LYS A 183 -13.27 -45.23 3.80
C LYS A 183 -11.90 -45.86 4.10
N GLY A 184 -10.89 -45.56 3.28
CA GLY A 184 -9.54 -46.12 3.40
C GLY A 184 -8.52 -45.01 3.64
N ASN A 185 -7.85 -44.57 2.58
CA ASN A 185 -6.99 -43.40 2.66
C ASN A 185 -7.84 -42.14 2.86
N ILE A 186 -7.75 -41.55 4.04
CA ILE A 186 -8.46 -40.31 4.39
C ILE A 186 -7.59 -39.12 3.94
N PRO A 187 -8.13 -38.18 3.14
CA PRO A 187 -7.40 -36.98 2.76
C PRO A 187 -7.03 -36.10 3.97
N HIS A 188 -5.93 -35.36 3.82
CA HIS A 188 -5.53 -34.33 4.79
C HIS A 188 -6.61 -33.27 5.01
N CYS A 189 -7.33 -32.86 3.95
CA CYS A 189 -8.45 -31.93 4.07
C CYS A 189 -9.50 -32.18 2.98
N CYS A 190 -10.78 -32.21 3.39
CA CYS A 190 -11.94 -32.36 2.51
C CYS A 190 -12.84 -31.12 2.49
N LYS A 191 -12.47 -30.04 3.20
CA LYS A 191 -13.21 -28.78 3.11
C LYS A 191 -13.19 -28.23 1.69
N ARG A 192 -14.33 -27.69 1.26
CA ARG A 192 -14.44 -27.02 -0.04
C ARG A 192 -13.67 -25.69 -0.07
N ASP A 193 -13.49 -25.08 1.10
CA ASP A 193 -12.84 -23.80 1.31
C ASP A 193 -11.70 -23.89 2.35
N PRO A 194 -10.65 -24.68 2.05
CA PRO A 194 -9.56 -24.91 3.00
C PRO A 194 -8.85 -23.58 3.35
N THR A 195 -8.41 -23.49 4.60
CA THR A 195 -7.51 -22.42 5.06
C THR A 195 -6.18 -23.06 5.43
N VAL A 196 -5.10 -22.55 4.83
CA VAL A 196 -3.74 -23.04 5.05
C VAL A 196 -2.94 -22.01 5.81
N VAL A 197 -2.14 -22.51 6.74
CA VAL A 197 -1.11 -21.76 7.47
C VAL A 197 0.25 -22.39 7.20
N ASP A 198 1.30 -21.57 7.31
CA ASP A 198 2.67 -22.04 7.30
C ASP A 198 2.99 -22.80 8.59
N LEU A 199 3.91 -23.76 8.50
CA LEU A 199 4.37 -24.48 9.68
C LEU A 199 5.32 -23.61 10.52
N LEU A 200 5.48 -23.95 11.80
CA LEU A 200 6.35 -23.21 12.72
C LEU A 200 7.84 -23.56 12.52
N PRO A 201 8.76 -22.65 12.89
CA PRO A 201 10.19 -22.95 12.95
C PRO A 201 10.46 -24.18 13.84
N GLY A 202 11.42 -25.03 13.43
CA GLY A 202 11.75 -26.28 14.12
C GLY A 202 10.97 -27.52 13.66
N THR A 203 10.11 -27.38 12.64
CA THR A 203 9.44 -28.50 11.97
C THR A 203 10.45 -29.58 11.50
N PRO A 204 10.19 -30.89 11.60
CA PRO A 204 11.09 -31.93 11.11
C PRO A 204 11.41 -31.83 9.60
N TYR A 205 12.64 -32.19 9.21
CA TYR A 205 13.12 -32.02 7.81
C TYR A 205 12.24 -32.71 6.76
N ASN A 206 11.65 -33.86 7.08
CA ASN A 206 10.75 -34.59 6.19
C ASN A 206 9.41 -33.88 5.91
N GLN A 207 9.08 -32.85 6.69
CA GLN A 207 7.87 -32.03 6.53
C GLN A 207 8.18 -30.64 5.95
N GLN A 208 9.46 -30.33 5.69
CA GLN A 208 9.89 -29.05 5.14
C GLN A 208 9.97 -29.06 3.61
N ILE A 209 9.87 -27.87 3.04
CA ILE A 209 10.20 -27.53 1.66
C ILE A 209 11.05 -26.24 1.66
N ALA A 210 11.64 -25.87 0.52
CA ALA A 210 12.32 -24.58 0.41
C ALA A 210 11.39 -23.42 0.82
N ASN A 211 11.94 -22.44 1.54
CA ASN A 211 11.28 -21.20 1.97
C ASN A 211 10.05 -21.33 2.91
N CYS A 212 9.72 -22.51 3.45
CA CYS A 212 8.97 -22.64 4.71
C CYS A 212 9.99 -22.70 5.88
N CYS A 213 9.71 -23.03 7.14
CA CYS A 213 8.50 -23.01 7.95
C CYS A 213 8.69 -21.85 8.92
N LYS A 214 8.20 -20.67 8.60
CA LYS A 214 8.51 -19.42 9.32
C LYS A 214 7.35 -18.96 10.20
N GLY A 215 6.36 -19.83 10.44
CA GLY A 215 5.13 -19.47 11.12
C GLY A 215 4.37 -18.37 10.39
N GLY A 216 4.51 -18.31 9.06
CA GLY A 216 3.77 -17.38 8.21
C GLY A 216 4.34 -15.96 8.20
N VAL A 217 5.51 -15.72 8.79
CA VAL A 217 6.17 -14.42 8.74
C VAL A 217 6.77 -14.20 7.35
N LEU A 218 6.46 -13.04 6.74
CA LEU A 218 6.98 -12.61 5.45
C LEU A 218 7.57 -11.20 5.59
N ASN A 219 8.88 -11.07 5.40
CA ASN A 219 9.53 -9.76 5.42
C ASN A 219 9.14 -8.90 4.21
N SER A 220 9.40 -7.60 4.32
CA SER A 220 9.27 -6.68 3.19
C SER A 220 10.38 -6.92 2.18
N TRP A 221 10.11 -6.59 0.92
CA TRP A 221 11.05 -6.81 -0.17
C TRP A 221 12.35 -6.03 0.03
N VAL A 222 12.30 -4.83 0.61
CA VAL A 222 13.50 -4.02 0.85
C VAL A 222 14.37 -4.61 1.96
N GLN A 223 13.77 -5.03 3.08
CA GLN A 223 14.53 -5.53 4.23
C GLN A 223 15.30 -6.81 3.89
N ASP A 224 14.64 -7.78 3.28
CA ASP A 224 15.24 -9.09 2.98
C ASP A 224 14.41 -9.85 1.91
N PRO A 225 14.78 -9.75 0.60
CA PRO A 225 14.08 -10.42 -0.49
C PRO A 225 14.02 -11.95 -0.36
N VAL A 226 15.00 -12.57 0.33
CA VAL A 226 15.07 -14.03 0.50
C VAL A 226 13.99 -14.50 1.46
N THR A 227 13.76 -13.74 2.53
CA THR A 227 12.74 -14.06 3.53
C THR A 227 11.36 -13.47 3.22
N ALA A 228 11.25 -12.65 2.16
CA ALA A 228 9.99 -12.16 1.59
C ALA A 228 9.22 -13.21 0.75
N VAL A 229 9.68 -14.46 0.75
CA VAL A 229 9.05 -15.58 0.03
C VAL A 229 8.69 -16.70 1.00
N SER A 230 7.51 -17.30 0.85
CA SER A 230 7.08 -18.48 1.61
C SER A 230 6.47 -19.50 0.67
N SER A 231 6.70 -20.80 0.88
CA SER A 231 6.10 -21.82 0.02
C SER A 231 5.68 -23.07 0.78
N PHE A 232 4.65 -23.73 0.25
CA PHE A 232 4.21 -25.04 0.69
C PHE A 232 3.86 -25.89 -0.52
N GLN A 233 3.95 -27.21 -0.38
CA GLN A 233 3.53 -28.17 -1.39
C GLN A 233 2.24 -28.83 -0.96
N LEU A 234 1.36 -29.10 -1.91
CA LEU A 234 0.17 -29.92 -1.70
C LEU A 234 -0.06 -30.90 -2.84
N SER A 235 -0.62 -32.06 -2.48
CA SER A 235 -1.17 -33.03 -3.42
C SER A 235 -2.68 -32.87 -3.46
N VAL A 236 -3.23 -32.55 -4.63
CA VAL A 236 -4.65 -32.29 -4.84
C VAL A 236 -5.28 -33.50 -5.52
N GLY A 237 -6.34 -34.02 -4.92
CA GLY A 237 -7.14 -35.15 -5.42
C GLY A 237 -8.49 -34.72 -5.98
N ALA A 238 -9.15 -35.64 -6.66
CA ALA A 238 -10.42 -35.42 -7.37
C ALA A 238 -10.39 -34.16 -8.29
N ALA A 239 -9.21 -33.86 -8.83
CA ALA A 239 -8.96 -32.75 -9.72
C ALA A 239 -8.80 -33.24 -11.18
N GLY A 240 -8.58 -32.30 -12.10
CA GLY A 240 -8.19 -32.67 -13.47
C GLY A 240 -6.74 -33.18 -13.51
N THR A 241 -6.46 -34.12 -14.40
CA THR A 241 -5.12 -34.70 -14.63
C THR A 241 -4.42 -34.13 -15.86
N SER A 242 -4.95 -33.03 -16.40
CA SER A 242 -4.36 -32.32 -17.54
C SER A 242 -4.66 -30.83 -17.48
N ASN A 243 -3.85 -30.05 -18.20
CA ASN A 243 -4.00 -28.61 -18.38
C ASN A 243 -5.38 -28.18 -18.92
N LYS A 244 -6.11 -29.06 -19.61
CA LYS A 244 -7.48 -28.80 -20.09
C LYS A 244 -8.57 -29.10 -19.05
N THR A 245 -8.31 -30.04 -18.15
CA THR A 245 -9.32 -30.58 -17.21
C THR A 245 -9.28 -29.90 -15.84
N VAL A 246 -8.10 -29.42 -15.43
CA VAL A 246 -7.91 -28.64 -14.20
C VAL A 246 -8.72 -27.36 -14.26
N ARG A 247 -9.41 -27.05 -13.17
CA ARG A 247 -10.11 -25.78 -12.97
C ARG A 247 -9.42 -25.01 -11.84
N LEU A 248 -9.17 -23.73 -12.09
CA LEU A 248 -8.49 -22.89 -11.12
C LEU A 248 -9.39 -22.67 -9.90
N PRO A 249 -8.82 -22.68 -8.68
CA PRO A 249 -9.57 -22.29 -7.49
C PRO A 249 -10.09 -20.86 -7.60
N LYS A 250 -11.13 -20.57 -6.82
CA LYS A 250 -11.83 -19.29 -6.81
C LYS A 250 -11.80 -18.68 -5.41
N ASN A 251 -12.09 -17.39 -5.31
CA ASN A 251 -12.28 -16.68 -4.04
C ASN A 251 -11.10 -16.87 -3.08
N PHE A 252 -9.91 -16.47 -3.54
CA PHE A 252 -8.75 -16.42 -2.66
C PHE A 252 -8.92 -15.31 -1.63
N THR A 253 -8.59 -15.62 -0.39
CA THR A 253 -8.59 -14.68 0.73
C THR A 253 -7.28 -14.85 1.47
N LEU A 254 -6.43 -13.83 1.41
CA LEU A 254 -5.23 -13.74 2.22
C LEU A 254 -5.58 -13.00 3.50
N LYS A 255 -5.39 -13.65 4.65
CA LYS A 255 -5.49 -13.01 5.95
C LYS A 255 -4.08 -12.86 6.51
N ALA A 256 -3.79 -11.68 7.05
CA ALA A 256 -2.59 -11.37 7.79
C ALA A 256 -3.03 -10.88 9.19
N PRO A 257 -2.12 -10.56 10.11
CA PRO A 257 -2.49 -9.84 11.33
C PRO A 257 -3.14 -8.50 10.96
N GLY A 258 -4.43 -8.34 11.30
CA GLY A 258 -5.26 -7.22 10.87
C GLY A 258 -5.95 -7.44 9.51
N PRO A 259 -7.05 -6.73 9.23
CA PRO A 259 -7.66 -6.74 7.91
C PRO A 259 -6.78 -5.96 6.91
N GLY A 260 -7.10 -6.02 5.62
CA GLY A 260 -6.50 -5.11 4.62
C GLY A 260 -6.22 -5.71 3.25
N TYR A 261 -6.00 -7.02 3.16
CA TYR A 261 -5.70 -7.65 1.88
C TYR A 261 -6.96 -8.06 1.13
N THR A 262 -7.00 -7.76 -0.17
CA THR A 262 -8.00 -8.24 -1.11
C THR A 262 -7.30 -8.92 -2.28
N CYS A 263 -7.78 -10.10 -2.66
CA CYS A 263 -7.16 -10.89 -3.74
C CYS A 263 -8.03 -10.90 -4.99
N GLY A 264 -7.38 -10.77 -6.14
CA GLY A 264 -8.02 -10.91 -7.45
C GLY A 264 -8.30 -12.37 -7.84
N PRO A 265 -8.89 -12.59 -9.03
CA PRO A 265 -9.08 -13.93 -9.57
C PRO A 265 -7.73 -14.55 -10.01
N ALA A 266 -7.65 -15.88 -9.98
CA ALA A 266 -6.49 -16.60 -10.47
C ALA A 266 -6.35 -16.48 -12.00
N LYS A 267 -5.15 -16.14 -12.47
CA LYS A 267 -4.82 -15.92 -13.88
C LYS A 267 -3.72 -16.88 -14.32
N ILE A 268 -3.97 -17.63 -15.39
CA ILE A 268 -2.95 -18.51 -15.99
C ILE A 268 -1.83 -17.64 -16.54
N VAL A 269 -0.59 -18.02 -16.24
CA VAL A 269 0.62 -17.34 -16.72
C VAL A 269 1.54 -18.36 -17.40
N LYS A 270 2.64 -17.87 -17.99
CA LYS A 270 3.68 -18.72 -18.57
C LYS A 270 4.21 -19.70 -17.50
N PRO A 271 4.33 -21.00 -17.79
CA PRO A 271 4.73 -21.95 -16.76
C PRO A 271 6.15 -21.69 -16.24
N SER A 272 6.31 -21.73 -14.92
CA SER A 272 7.58 -21.48 -14.23
C SER A 272 8.66 -22.46 -14.65
N LYS A 273 9.92 -21.98 -14.75
CA LYS A 273 11.09 -22.82 -14.97
C LYS A 273 11.88 -22.93 -13.67
N PHE A 274 12.31 -24.14 -13.33
CA PHE A 274 13.12 -24.45 -12.16
C PHE A 274 14.49 -24.92 -12.64
N ILE A 275 15.54 -24.27 -12.16
CA ILE A 275 16.91 -24.64 -12.45
C ILE A 275 17.39 -25.52 -11.29
N SER A 276 17.96 -26.69 -11.60
CA SER A 276 18.53 -27.59 -10.59
C SER A 276 19.70 -26.91 -9.86
N ALA A 277 20.00 -27.39 -8.64
CA ALA A 277 21.06 -26.80 -7.81
C ALA A 277 22.45 -26.84 -8.49
N ASP A 278 22.71 -27.86 -9.29
CA ASP A 278 23.94 -28.01 -10.10
C ASP A 278 23.93 -27.16 -11.39
N LYS A 279 22.83 -26.43 -11.66
CA LYS A 279 22.58 -25.57 -12.82
C LYS A 279 22.55 -26.27 -14.18
N ARG A 280 22.57 -27.61 -14.22
CA ARG A 280 22.65 -28.38 -15.48
C ARG A 280 21.29 -28.73 -16.07
N ARG A 281 20.24 -28.83 -15.24
CA ARG A 281 18.90 -29.23 -15.67
C ARG A 281 17.90 -28.11 -15.42
N VAL A 282 17.08 -27.84 -16.42
CA VAL A 282 15.93 -26.96 -16.30
C VAL A 282 14.66 -27.79 -16.42
N THR A 283 13.85 -27.84 -15.38
CA THR A 283 12.50 -28.40 -15.42
C THR A 283 11.49 -27.27 -15.51
N GLN A 284 10.27 -27.57 -15.94
CA GLN A 284 9.22 -26.59 -16.08
C GLN A 284 7.94 -27.10 -15.42
N ALA A 285 7.20 -26.21 -14.78
CA ALA A 285 5.85 -26.49 -14.30
C ALA A 285 4.97 -26.88 -15.50
N LEU A 286 4.05 -27.82 -15.27
CA LEU A 286 3.08 -28.26 -16.27
C LEU A 286 2.00 -27.19 -16.50
N MET A 287 1.71 -26.41 -15.46
CA MET A 287 0.78 -25.29 -15.49
C MET A 287 1.12 -24.33 -14.34
N THR A 288 1.04 -23.03 -14.60
CA THR A 288 1.23 -22.00 -13.56
C THR A 288 0.10 -20.98 -13.61
N TRP A 289 -0.40 -20.56 -12.45
CA TRP A 289 -1.27 -19.40 -12.33
C TRP A 289 -0.88 -18.53 -11.14
N ASN A 290 -1.19 -17.24 -11.26
CA ASN A 290 -0.94 -16.25 -10.24
C ASN A 290 -2.25 -15.70 -9.70
N VAL A 291 -2.26 -15.41 -8.42
CA VAL A 291 -3.26 -14.59 -7.74
C VAL A 291 -2.53 -13.41 -7.14
N THR A 292 -2.99 -12.21 -7.44
CA THR A 292 -2.42 -10.99 -6.87
C THR A 292 -3.34 -10.49 -5.76
N CYS A 293 -2.76 -10.27 -4.59
CA CYS A 293 -3.42 -9.69 -3.43
C CYS A 293 -2.83 -8.30 -3.18
N THR A 294 -3.68 -7.28 -3.11
CA THR A 294 -3.29 -5.90 -2.83
C THR A 294 -3.74 -5.51 -1.43
N TYR A 295 -2.98 -4.61 -0.80
CA TYR A 295 -3.31 -4.10 0.53
C TYR A 295 -4.08 -2.79 0.39
N SER A 296 -5.20 -2.68 1.09
CA SER A 296 -6.03 -1.48 1.14
C SER A 296 -5.94 -0.83 2.51
N GLN A 297 -5.33 0.35 2.57
CA GLN A 297 -5.22 1.14 3.81
C GLN A 297 -6.62 1.47 4.39
N PHE A 298 -7.62 1.68 3.54
CA PHE A 298 -9.00 1.97 3.97
C PHE A 298 -9.69 0.77 4.62
N LEU A 299 -9.36 -0.45 4.19
CA LEU A 299 -9.92 -1.68 4.78
C LEU A 299 -9.16 -2.13 6.03
N ALA A 300 -7.89 -1.77 6.14
CA ALA A 300 -6.97 -2.39 7.08
C ALA A 300 -7.11 -1.95 8.53
N GLN A 301 -7.38 -0.67 8.79
CA GLN A 301 -7.55 -0.19 10.17
C GLN A 301 -8.30 1.14 10.19
N LYS A 302 -9.36 1.20 11.01
CA LYS A 302 -10.07 2.45 11.29
C LYS A 302 -9.35 3.33 12.30
N THR A 303 -8.48 2.73 13.13
CA THR A 303 -7.75 3.40 14.22
C THR A 303 -6.24 3.31 13.98
N PRO A 304 -5.50 4.42 14.05
CA PRO A 304 -4.04 4.40 13.97
C PRO A 304 -3.40 3.53 15.04
N THR A 305 -2.19 3.02 14.78
CA THR A 305 -1.41 2.17 15.70
C THR A 305 -0.18 2.87 16.28
N CYS A 306 0.15 4.07 15.78
CA CYS A 306 1.30 4.83 16.22
C CYS A 306 1.08 6.35 16.17
N CYS A 307 1.86 7.06 16.99
CA CYS A 307 1.91 8.51 17.01
C CYS A 307 3.35 9.02 17.05
N VAL A 308 3.53 10.31 16.73
CA VAL A 308 4.84 10.96 16.70
C VAL A 308 4.91 12.06 17.74
N SER A 309 6.05 12.17 18.41
CA SER A 309 6.41 13.31 19.27
C SER A 309 7.71 13.95 18.79
N LEU A 310 7.81 15.27 18.93
CA LEU A 310 8.90 16.06 18.36
C LEU A 310 9.60 16.89 19.44
N SER A 311 10.91 17.06 19.31
CA SER A 311 11.70 17.95 20.15
C SER A 311 12.93 18.47 19.40
N SER A 312 13.54 19.54 19.89
CA SER A 312 14.77 20.09 19.33
C SER A 312 15.68 20.63 20.43
N PHE A 313 16.97 20.80 20.13
CA PHE A 313 17.93 21.41 21.04
C PHE A 313 17.71 22.91 21.29
N TYR A 314 16.94 23.57 20.43
CA TYR A 314 16.69 25.02 20.48
C TYR A 314 15.32 25.37 21.09
N ASN A 315 14.58 24.39 21.60
CA ASN A 315 13.28 24.59 22.22
C ASN A 315 13.13 23.63 23.42
N ASP A 316 12.87 24.19 24.59
CA ASP A 316 12.78 23.43 25.84
C ASP A 316 11.48 22.60 25.95
N THR A 317 10.50 22.85 25.08
CA THR A 317 9.21 22.15 25.10
C THR A 317 9.21 20.94 24.17
N ILE A 318 8.73 19.81 24.68
CA ILE A 318 8.52 18.59 23.89
C ILE A 318 7.09 18.60 23.35
N VAL A 319 6.96 18.56 22.03
CA VAL A 319 5.68 18.40 21.35
C VAL A 319 5.27 16.94 21.47
N SER A 320 4.35 16.69 22.38
CA SER A 320 3.85 15.35 22.66
C SER A 320 2.96 14.85 21.53
N CYS A 321 2.74 13.52 21.48
CA CYS A 321 1.72 12.96 20.61
C CYS A 321 0.35 13.61 20.87
N PRO A 322 -0.46 13.84 19.82
CA PRO A 322 -1.82 14.32 20.00
C PRO A 322 -2.62 13.41 20.95
N LYS A 323 -3.50 14.03 21.74
CA LYS A 323 -4.35 13.26 22.67
C LYS A 323 -5.27 12.33 21.87
N CYS A 324 -5.44 11.11 22.37
CA CYS A 324 -6.33 10.10 21.79
C CYS A 324 -6.03 9.71 20.33
N SER A 325 -4.77 9.83 19.88
CA SER A 325 -4.37 9.45 18.50
C SER A 325 -4.78 8.04 18.08
N CYS A 326 -4.73 7.06 18.99
CA CYS A 326 -5.09 5.67 18.70
C CYS A 326 -6.45 5.24 19.28
N GLY A 327 -7.31 6.23 19.57
CA GLY A 327 -8.65 6.03 20.11
C GLY A 327 -8.69 6.04 21.64
N CYS A 328 -9.50 6.92 22.19
CA CYS A 328 -9.91 6.89 23.59
C CYS A 328 -11.35 6.39 23.69
N GLN A 329 -11.66 5.54 24.67
CA GLN A 329 -13.05 5.21 24.98
C GLN A 329 -13.70 6.38 25.73
N SER A 330 -14.90 6.77 25.31
CA SER A 330 -15.66 7.88 25.91
C SER A 330 -16.43 7.49 27.18
N ASN A 331 -16.49 6.20 27.53
CA ASN A 331 -17.34 5.70 28.63
C ASN A 331 -16.54 4.90 29.67
N LEU A 332 -16.67 5.31 30.93
CA LEU A 332 -16.00 4.82 32.15
C LEU A 332 -16.32 3.37 32.56
N ASN A 333 -17.03 2.59 31.73
CA ASN A 333 -17.57 1.27 32.11
C ASN A 333 -16.84 0.08 31.48
N ASP A 334 -15.68 0.30 30.84
CA ASP A 334 -14.82 -0.79 30.37
C ASP A 334 -13.45 -0.74 31.07
N PRO A 335 -13.22 -1.54 32.13
CA PRO A 335 -11.99 -1.53 32.93
C PRO A 335 -10.72 -2.01 32.19
N GLN A 336 -10.77 -2.16 30.85
CA GLN A 336 -9.82 -2.95 30.08
C GLN A 336 -9.14 -2.20 28.92
N SER A 337 -9.23 -0.86 28.87
CA SER A 337 -8.68 -0.04 27.77
C SER A 337 -7.15 0.10 27.80
N CYS A 338 -6.56 0.29 28.98
CA CYS A 338 -5.13 0.41 29.19
C CYS A 338 -4.78 0.02 30.62
N VAL A 339 -3.49 -0.22 30.89
CA VAL A 339 -2.99 -0.56 32.23
C VAL A 339 -1.89 0.39 32.67
N GLU A 340 -2.03 0.94 33.88
CA GLU A 340 -1.00 1.78 34.49
C GLU A 340 0.27 0.96 34.82
N PRO A 341 1.49 1.49 34.59
CA PRO A 341 2.75 0.76 34.80
C PRO A 341 2.94 0.18 36.20
N ASN A 342 2.44 0.89 37.22
CA ASN A 342 2.63 0.54 38.63
C ASN A 342 1.40 -0.16 39.22
N SER A 343 0.47 -0.66 38.40
CA SER A 343 -0.71 -1.35 38.89
C SER A 343 -0.35 -2.72 39.48
N PRO A 344 -0.81 -3.06 40.71
CA PRO A 344 -0.55 -4.35 41.34
C PRO A 344 -1.14 -5.54 40.56
N HIS A 345 -2.11 -5.29 39.68
CA HIS A 345 -2.76 -6.32 38.87
C HIS A 345 -2.13 -6.49 37.47
N LEU A 346 -1.11 -5.71 37.11
CA LEU A 346 -0.50 -5.72 35.77
C LEU A 346 -0.13 -7.14 35.31
N ALA A 347 0.60 -7.89 36.14
CA ALA A 347 1.03 -9.25 35.81
C ALA A 347 -0.16 -10.19 35.53
N SER A 348 -1.23 -10.08 36.32
CA SER A 348 -2.45 -10.89 36.15
C SER A 348 -3.20 -10.53 34.86
N VAL A 349 -3.30 -9.24 34.52
CA VAL A 349 -3.99 -8.75 33.32
C VAL A 349 -3.21 -9.13 32.06
N VAL A 350 -1.88 -9.02 32.07
CA VAL A 350 -1.02 -9.42 30.96
C VAL A 350 -1.11 -10.93 30.70
N THR A 351 -1.13 -11.75 31.75
CA THR A 351 -1.30 -13.20 31.63
C THR A 351 -2.68 -13.58 31.08
N ALA A 352 -3.73 -12.89 31.54
CA ALA A 352 -5.09 -13.08 31.01
C ALA A 352 -5.24 -12.62 29.56
N ALA A 353 -4.61 -11.51 29.17
CA ALA A 353 -4.67 -10.99 27.81
C ALA A 353 -3.87 -11.84 26.81
N SER A 354 -2.68 -12.31 27.20
CA SER A 354 -1.84 -13.19 26.37
C SER A 354 -2.49 -14.56 26.10
N SER A 355 -3.25 -15.11 27.05
CA SER A 355 -3.99 -16.38 26.84
C SER A 355 -5.19 -16.26 25.87
N ARG A 356 -5.87 -15.10 25.84
CA ARG A 356 -6.96 -14.81 24.87
C ARG A 356 -6.47 -14.53 23.45
N SER A 357 -5.19 -14.15 23.32
CA SER A 357 -4.52 -13.73 22.07
C SER A 357 -4.38 -14.84 21.01
N SER A 358 -4.64 -16.10 21.37
CA SER A 358 -4.54 -17.26 20.47
C SER A 358 -5.58 -17.33 19.35
N LYS A 359 -6.59 -16.43 19.33
CA LYS A 359 -7.65 -16.39 18.31
C LYS A 359 -7.51 -15.19 17.38
N ASN A 360 -6.59 -15.29 16.41
CA ASN A 360 -6.49 -14.53 15.14
C ASN A 360 -6.61 -12.98 15.13
N ASN A 361 -6.86 -12.30 16.25
CA ASN A 361 -6.89 -10.84 16.38
C ASN A 361 -6.40 -10.45 17.78
N VAL A 362 -5.12 -10.09 17.87
CA VAL A 362 -4.51 -9.61 19.10
C VAL A 362 -4.90 -8.16 19.30
N ALA A 363 -5.91 -7.90 20.13
CA ALA A 363 -6.17 -6.54 20.59
C ALA A 363 -4.98 -6.08 21.44
N PRO A 364 -4.38 -4.92 21.16
CA PRO A 364 -3.22 -4.45 21.93
C PRO A 364 -3.64 -4.10 23.35
N LEU A 365 -2.90 -4.59 24.35
CA LEU A 365 -3.01 -4.16 25.74
C LEU A 365 -1.95 -3.09 25.99
N VAL A 366 -2.35 -1.82 26.08
CA VAL A 366 -1.41 -0.70 26.11
C VAL A 366 -1.23 -0.09 27.50
N GLN A 367 -0.09 0.54 27.72
CA GLN A 367 0.16 1.43 28.85
C GLN A 367 -0.73 2.67 28.75
N CYS A 368 -1.33 3.06 29.87
CA CYS A 368 -2.12 4.28 29.95
C CYS A 368 -1.26 5.51 29.65
N THR A 369 -1.63 6.22 28.59
CA THR A 369 -0.98 7.44 28.12
C THR A 369 -2.05 8.35 27.53
N SER A 370 -1.76 9.65 27.39
CA SER A 370 -2.71 10.59 26.79
C SER A 370 -3.04 10.29 25.31
N HIS A 371 -2.17 9.57 24.59
CA HIS A 371 -2.32 9.24 23.17
C HIS A 371 -2.91 7.84 22.92
N MET A 372 -2.84 6.93 23.89
CA MET A 372 -3.33 5.54 23.82
C MET A 372 -2.70 4.66 22.72
N CYS A 373 -1.68 5.16 22.03
CA CYS A 373 -0.99 4.41 20.98
C CYS A 373 -0.05 3.30 21.50
N PRO A 374 -0.09 2.10 20.89
CA PRO A 374 0.90 1.04 21.12
C PRO A 374 2.33 1.45 20.84
N ILE A 375 2.56 2.31 19.83
CA ILE A 375 3.89 2.76 19.43
C ILE A 375 3.97 4.28 19.45
N ARG A 376 5.08 4.80 19.96
CA ARG A 376 5.47 6.20 19.79
C ARG A 376 6.81 6.29 19.10
N VAL A 377 6.88 7.12 18.07
CA VAL A 377 8.14 7.50 17.43
C VAL A 377 8.50 8.91 17.89
N HIS A 378 9.59 9.05 18.62
CA HIS A 378 10.12 10.35 19.03
C HIS A 378 11.22 10.80 18.08
N TRP A 379 11.05 11.98 17.48
CA TRP A 379 12.04 12.62 16.63
C TRP A 379 12.65 13.82 17.35
N HIS A 380 13.96 13.76 17.59
CA HIS A 380 14.69 14.80 18.30
C HIS A 380 15.80 15.39 17.42
N VAL A 381 15.72 16.69 17.14
CA VAL A 381 16.83 17.43 16.51
C VAL A 381 17.89 17.70 17.58
N LYS A 382 18.97 16.92 17.58
CA LYS A 382 19.94 16.85 18.67
C LYS A 382 20.95 17.97 18.66
N ILE A 383 21.55 18.24 17.50
CA ILE A 383 22.60 19.24 17.38
C ILE A 383 22.76 19.68 15.92
N ASN A 384 23.19 20.94 15.76
CA ASN A 384 23.46 21.56 14.47
C ASN A 384 24.94 21.98 14.41
N TYR A 385 25.73 21.34 13.55
CA TYR A 385 27.12 21.70 13.27
C TYR A 385 27.21 22.73 12.14
N LYS A 386 28.40 23.08 11.67
CA LYS A 386 28.57 23.97 10.51
C LYS A 386 27.98 23.34 9.24
N GLU A 387 28.47 22.15 8.87
CA GLU A 387 28.13 21.45 7.62
C GLU A 387 27.13 20.30 7.80
N TYR A 388 26.93 19.84 9.03
CA TYR A 388 26.10 18.68 9.34
C TYR A 388 25.06 19.01 10.40
N TRP A 389 24.03 18.20 10.50
CA TRP A 389 23.10 18.21 11.61
C TRP A 389 22.71 16.79 11.98
N ARG A 390 22.34 16.61 13.25
CA ARG A 390 22.13 15.28 13.83
C ARG A 390 20.73 15.17 14.41
N VAL A 391 20.08 14.07 14.07
CA VAL A 391 18.77 13.69 14.59
C VAL A 391 18.91 12.44 15.41
N LYS A 392 18.17 12.35 16.51
CA LYS A 392 17.97 11.12 17.27
C LYS A 392 16.52 10.66 17.10
N ILE A 393 16.33 9.41 16.74
CA ILE A 393 15.00 8.78 16.68
C ILE A 393 14.91 7.76 17.80
N THR A 394 13.80 7.74 18.52
CA THR A 394 13.50 6.75 19.57
C THR A 394 12.13 6.15 19.31
N ILE A 395 12.06 4.85 19.09
CA ILE A 395 10.81 4.11 18.95
C ILE A 395 10.53 3.45 20.29
N THR A 396 9.39 3.75 20.90
CA THR A 396 8.96 3.19 22.19
C THR A 396 7.72 2.33 22.00
N ASN A 397 7.74 1.13 22.55
CA ASN A 397 6.62 0.21 22.62
C ASN A 397 5.89 0.37 23.96
N PHE A 398 4.61 0.65 23.89
CA PHE A 398 3.69 0.76 25.01
C PHE A 398 2.74 -0.44 25.11
N ASN A 399 2.88 -1.45 24.25
CA ASN A 399 2.09 -2.68 24.28
C ASN A 399 2.70 -3.72 25.24
N TYR A 400 1.92 -4.22 26.19
CA TYR A 400 2.36 -5.23 27.17
C TYR A 400 2.30 -6.67 26.67
N VAL A 401 1.57 -6.94 25.59
CA VAL A 401 1.32 -8.31 25.08
C VAL A 401 1.94 -8.58 23.72
N MET A 402 2.59 -7.57 23.13
CA MET A 402 3.13 -7.65 21.77
C MET A 402 4.57 -7.17 21.70
N ASN A 403 5.41 -8.03 21.12
CA ASN A 403 6.75 -7.68 20.66
C ASN A 403 6.71 -7.43 19.14
N TYR A 404 7.56 -6.54 18.65
CA TYR A 404 7.70 -6.30 17.21
C TYR A 404 9.05 -6.84 16.73
N THR A 405 9.02 -7.98 16.05
CA THR A 405 10.18 -8.58 15.36
C THR A 405 10.29 -8.04 13.95
N ASN A 406 11.52 -7.83 13.45
CA ASN A 406 11.79 -7.29 12.10
C ASN A 406 11.06 -5.96 11.84
N TRP A 407 10.85 -5.17 12.89
CA TRP A 407 10.17 -3.89 12.79
C TRP A 407 10.88 -2.99 11.78
N ASN A 408 10.11 -2.12 11.16
CA ASN A 408 10.66 -1.10 10.27
C ASN A 408 9.98 0.25 10.47
N LEU A 409 10.69 1.29 10.07
CA LEU A 409 10.29 2.67 10.14
C LEU A 409 10.52 3.30 8.77
N VAL A 410 9.46 3.80 8.14
CA VAL A 410 9.58 4.60 6.93
C VAL A 410 9.45 6.07 7.30
N VAL A 411 10.39 6.88 6.85
CA VAL A 411 10.41 8.31 7.13
C VAL A 411 10.49 9.08 5.83
N GLN A 412 9.61 10.06 5.68
CA GLN A 412 9.66 11.02 4.58
C GLN A 412 10.21 12.36 5.09
N HIS A 413 11.39 12.74 4.60
CA HIS A 413 12.03 14.03 4.85
C HIS A 413 12.90 14.44 3.65
N PRO A 414 12.82 15.71 3.18
CA PRO A 414 13.54 16.17 1.98
C PRO A 414 15.08 16.09 2.06
N ASN A 415 15.66 15.72 3.20
CA ASN A 415 17.11 15.68 3.40
C ASN A 415 17.65 14.26 3.52
N PHE A 416 16.82 13.24 3.28
CA PHE A 416 17.28 11.85 3.18
C PHE A 416 18.18 11.61 1.97
N ASP A 417 18.12 12.47 0.96
CA ASP A 417 19.09 12.56 -0.14
C ASP A 417 20.53 12.79 0.34
N ASN A 418 20.68 13.53 1.46
CA ASN A 418 21.97 13.92 2.01
C ASN A 418 22.29 13.19 3.32
N LEU A 419 21.78 11.97 3.51
CA LEU A 419 22.11 11.14 4.67
C LEU A 419 23.57 10.68 4.57
N THR A 420 24.41 11.14 5.50
CA THR A 420 25.84 10.81 5.53
C THR A 420 26.11 9.54 6.32
N GLN A 421 25.51 9.43 7.51
CA GLN A 421 25.73 8.30 8.41
C GLN A 421 24.47 7.97 9.19
N ILE A 422 24.30 6.67 9.46
CA ILE A 422 23.28 6.12 10.33
C ILE A 422 23.93 5.27 11.41
N PHE A 423 23.44 5.40 12.64
CA PHE A 423 23.92 4.64 13.78
C PHE A 423 22.90 3.60 14.23
N SER A 424 23.35 2.39 14.56
CA SER A 424 22.54 1.31 15.16
C SER A 424 21.41 0.71 14.32
N PHE A 425 21.00 1.30 13.20
CA PHE A 425 19.94 0.78 12.30
C PHE A 425 20.48 0.52 10.90
N ASN A 426 19.82 -0.36 10.17
CA ASN A 426 19.97 -0.50 8.72
C ASN A 426 19.14 0.56 7.99
N TYR A 427 19.55 0.91 6.77
CA TYR A 427 18.91 1.94 5.95
C TYR A 427 18.85 1.53 4.49
N LYS A 428 17.77 1.94 3.82
CA LYS A 428 17.71 2.00 2.36
C LYS A 428 16.80 3.15 1.94
N SER A 429 17.20 3.88 0.91
CA SER A 429 16.30 4.83 0.24
C SER A 429 15.23 4.09 -0.56
N ILE A 430 13.99 4.58 -0.53
CA ILE A 430 12.90 4.12 -1.39
C ILE A 430 12.50 5.29 -2.27
N ASN A 431 12.60 5.09 -3.59
CA ASN A 431 12.21 6.09 -4.57
C ASN A 431 11.08 5.55 -5.45
N PRO A 432 9.81 5.75 -5.05
CA PRO A 432 8.67 5.20 -5.78
C PRO A 432 8.45 5.84 -7.16
N TYR A 433 8.96 7.05 -7.40
CA TYR A 433 8.71 7.83 -8.61
C TYR A 433 9.97 8.16 -9.44
N GLY A 434 11.13 7.63 -9.06
CA GLY A 434 12.42 7.81 -9.74
C GLY A 434 13.08 9.19 -9.56
N THR A 435 12.32 10.24 -9.24
CA THR A 435 12.82 11.63 -9.22
C THR A 435 13.02 12.23 -7.83
N ILE A 436 12.41 11.64 -6.78
CA ILE A 436 12.43 12.19 -5.43
C ILE A 436 12.86 11.08 -4.45
N ASN A 437 13.97 11.29 -3.78
CA ASN A 437 14.60 10.38 -2.82
C ASN A 437 14.40 10.90 -1.39
N ASP A 438 13.23 11.48 -1.12
CA ASP A 438 12.90 12.06 0.19
C ASP A 438 12.45 11.01 1.22
N THR A 439 12.43 9.73 0.83
CA THR A 439 11.84 8.66 1.63
C THR A 439 12.86 7.56 1.90
N ALA A 440 12.93 7.15 3.16
CA ALA A 440 13.85 6.14 3.64
C ALA A 440 13.13 5.10 4.47
N ILE A 441 13.55 3.84 4.32
CA ILE A 441 13.22 2.77 5.26
C ILE A 441 14.40 2.47 6.16
N LEU A 442 14.10 2.34 7.44
CA LEU A 442 15.02 2.06 8.53
C LEU A 442 14.54 0.79 9.24
N TRP A 443 15.44 -0.09 9.64
CA TRP A 443 15.07 -1.29 10.40
C TRP A 443 16.20 -1.76 11.31
N GLY A 444 15.86 -2.62 12.27
CA GLY A 444 16.83 -3.17 13.22
C GLY A 444 17.91 -4.02 12.56
N VAL A 445 19.08 -4.07 13.19
CA VAL A 445 20.18 -4.97 12.89
C VAL A 445 19.88 -6.32 13.53
N LYS A 446 19.98 -7.40 12.75
CA LYS A 446 19.73 -8.78 13.21
C LYS A 446 20.60 -9.11 14.43
N PHE A 447 20.00 -9.74 15.44
CA PHE A 447 20.65 -10.11 16.71
C PHE A 447 21.12 -8.94 17.58
N TYR A 448 20.68 -7.71 17.30
CA TYR A 448 21.02 -6.54 18.11
C TYR A 448 19.77 -5.77 18.56
N ASN A 449 19.01 -5.25 17.61
CA ASN A 449 17.80 -4.46 17.87
C ASN A 449 16.69 -4.72 16.85
N ASP A 450 16.73 -5.89 16.20
CA ASP A 450 15.66 -6.43 15.33
C ASP A 450 14.41 -6.86 16.10
N LEU A 451 14.49 -6.90 17.43
CA LEU A 451 13.38 -7.15 18.34
C LEU A 451 13.10 -5.91 19.20
N LEU A 452 11.92 -5.31 19.02
CA LEU A 452 11.39 -4.30 19.92
C LEU A 452 10.50 -5.00 20.95
N MET A 453 11.00 -5.09 22.17
CA MET A 453 10.32 -5.73 23.30
C MET A 453 9.04 -4.98 23.70
N GLN A 454 8.14 -5.68 24.37
CA GLN A 454 6.96 -5.14 25.04
C GLN A 454 7.29 -3.98 26.01
N ALA A 455 6.25 -3.28 26.44
CA ALA A 455 6.36 -2.14 27.34
C ALA A 455 7.17 -2.45 28.60
N GLY A 456 8.13 -1.57 28.90
CA GLY A 456 9.06 -1.70 30.01
C GLY A 456 10.39 -0.96 29.76
N PRO A 457 11.40 -1.12 30.64
CA PRO A 457 12.69 -0.44 30.51
C PRO A 457 13.43 -0.73 29.20
N LEU A 458 13.24 -1.93 28.64
CA LEU A 458 13.84 -2.38 27.38
C LEU A 458 12.88 -2.25 26.17
N GLY A 459 11.69 -1.65 26.37
CA GLY A 459 10.67 -1.47 25.33
C GLY A 459 10.96 -0.29 24.40
N ASN A 460 12.23 0.02 24.11
CA ASN A 460 12.58 1.06 23.16
C ASN A 460 13.84 0.74 22.35
N VAL A 461 13.89 1.27 21.13
CA VAL A 461 15.06 1.23 20.25
C VAL A 461 15.40 2.64 19.79
N GLN A 462 16.70 2.92 19.60
CA GLN A 462 17.20 4.25 19.30
C GLN A 462 18.21 4.22 18.17
N THR A 463 18.19 5.28 17.35
CA THR A 463 19.18 5.53 16.30
C THR A 463 19.53 7.01 16.28
N GLU A 464 20.69 7.30 15.70
CA GLU A 464 21.04 8.65 15.32
C GLU A 464 21.30 8.71 13.81
N LEU A 465 20.89 9.81 13.20
CA LEU A 465 21.11 10.12 11.79
C LEU A 465 21.99 11.36 11.71
N LEU A 466 23.04 11.30 10.91
CA LEU A 466 23.87 12.44 10.56
C LEU A 466 23.59 12.81 9.11
N PHE A 467 23.13 14.02 8.92
CA PHE A 467 22.82 14.56 7.62
C PHE A 467 23.80 15.67 7.26
N GLN A 468 24.23 15.70 6.00
CA GLN A 468 24.87 16.86 5.43
C GLN A 468 23.82 17.93 5.15
N LYS A 469 24.19 19.19 5.34
CA LYS A 469 23.33 20.32 4.99
C LYS A 469 23.48 20.64 3.52
N ASP A 470 22.34 20.73 2.85
CA ASP A 470 22.27 21.40 1.57
C ASP A 470 22.07 22.89 1.79
N GLN A 471 23.05 23.67 1.33
CA GLN A 471 23.09 25.12 1.49
C GLN A 471 21.90 25.83 0.82
N SER A 472 21.23 25.19 -0.14
CA SER A 472 20.08 25.75 -0.86
C SER A 472 18.73 25.49 -0.18
N THR A 473 18.61 24.41 0.59
CA THR A 473 17.31 23.97 1.15
C THR A 473 17.26 23.92 2.67
N PHE A 474 18.42 23.80 3.34
CA PHE A 474 18.48 23.60 4.78
C PHE A 474 18.02 24.85 5.53
N THR A 475 16.99 24.67 6.36
CA THR A 475 16.50 25.69 7.29
C THR A 475 15.89 25.02 8.52
N PHE A 476 15.79 25.76 9.64
CA PHE A 476 14.96 25.36 10.78
C PHE A 476 13.61 26.08 10.79
N ASP A 477 13.36 26.93 9.79
CA ASP A 477 12.12 27.67 9.68
C ASP A 477 10.95 26.74 9.43
N LYS A 478 9.80 27.08 10.03
CA LYS A 478 8.50 26.44 9.78
C LYS A 478 8.54 24.90 9.94
N GLY A 479 9.40 24.41 10.82
CA GLY A 479 9.48 22.98 11.13
C GLY A 479 10.13 22.12 10.05
N TRP A 480 10.94 22.69 9.16
CA TRP A 480 11.60 21.94 8.08
C TRP A 480 12.43 20.74 8.55
N ALA A 481 13.07 20.83 9.73
CA ALA A 481 13.90 19.76 10.29
C ALA A 481 13.13 18.55 10.83
N PHE A 482 11.80 18.55 10.70
CA PHE A 482 10.91 17.49 11.14
C PHE A 482 10.35 16.72 9.94
N PRO A 483 10.09 15.42 10.10
CA PRO A 483 9.62 14.58 9.00
C PRO A 483 8.21 15.00 8.58
N ARG A 484 7.92 14.82 7.30
CA ARG A 484 6.58 15.08 6.73
C ARG A 484 5.62 13.96 7.08
N ARG A 485 6.11 12.71 7.05
CA ARG A 485 5.36 11.50 7.37
C ARG A 485 6.28 10.44 7.98
N ILE A 486 5.70 9.64 8.87
CA ILE A 486 6.35 8.49 9.48
C ILE A 486 5.38 7.30 9.39
N TYR A 487 5.89 6.14 8.98
CA TYR A 487 5.16 4.88 9.01
C TYR A 487 5.92 3.89 9.88
N PHE A 488 5.20 3.16 10.74
CA PHE A 488 5.77 2.08 11.54
C PHE A 488 5.16 0.75 11.10
N ASN A 489 5.98 -0.22 10.69
CA ASN A 489 5.55 -1.50 10.11
C ASN A 489 4.55 -1.35 8.94
N GLY A 490 4.63 -0.20 8.26
CA GLY A 490 3.75 0.19 7.16
C GLY A 490 2.45 0.90 7.54
N ASP A 491 2.17 1.09 8.82
CA ASP A 491 1.01 1.89 9.26
C ASP A 491 1.41 3.35 9.45
N ASN A 492 0.58 4.28 8.96
CA ASN A 492 0.85 5.72 9.04
C ASN A 492 0.67 6.23 10.47
N CYS A 493 1.69 6.88 11.01
CA CYS A 493 1.64 7.43 12.37
C CYS A 493 1.00 8.81 12.39
N VAL A 494 0.26 9.11 13.46
CA VAL A 494 -0.34 10.43 13.66
C VAL A 494 0.75 11.44 14.01
N MET A 495 0.95 12.42 13.12
CA MET A 495 1.85 13.55 13.32
C MET A 495 1.17 14.65 14.17
N PRO A 496 1.91 15.39 15.01
CA PRO A 496 1.41 16.64 15.58
C PRO A 496 1.03 17.65 14.50
N PRO A 497 0.15 18.62 14.80
CA PRO A 497 -0.14 19.71 13.87
C PRO A 497 1.14 20.55 13.63
N PRO A 498 1.41 21.00 12.39
CA PRO A 498 2.63 21.76 12.06
C PRO A 498 2.83 23.04 12.89
N GLU A 499 1.74 23.66 13.35
CA GLU A 499 1.77 24.87 14.18
C GLU A 499 2.38 24.60 15.56
N ALA A 500 2.32 23.35 16.03
CA ALA A 500 2.90 22.95 17.30
C ALA A 500 4.38 22.60 17.17
N TYR A 501 4.97 22.52 15.97
CA TYR A 501 6.35 22.07 15.80
C TYR A 501 7.34 22.99 16.53
N PRO A 502 8.43 22.44 17.10
CA PRO A 502 9.45 23.27 17.74
C PRO A 502 10.03 24.29 16.76
N TYR A 503 9.72 25.58 16.98
CA TYR A 503 10.24 26.69 16.19
C TYR A 503 11.47 27.29 16.86
N LEU A 504 12.36 27.88 16.07
CA LEU A 504 13.46 28.67 16.59
C LEU A 504 12.88 29.86 17.37
N PRO A 505 13.32 30.11 18.61
CA PRO A 505 12.86 31.27 19.35
C PRO A 505 13.14 32.52 18.51
N ASN A 506 12.10 33.35 18.31
CA ASN A 506 12.18 34.59 17.55
C ASN A 506 12.89 35.68 18.36
N THR A 507 13.96 35.32 19.05
CA THR A 507 14.88 36.24 19.69
C THR A 507 15.84 36.72 18.61
N GLY A 508 15.33 37.56 17.71
CA GLY A 508 16.20 38.64 17.23
C GLY A 508 16.76 39.28 18.49
N SER A 509 18.09 39.36 18.62
CA SER A 509 18.70 40.11 19.71
C SER A 509 18.12 41.52 19.62
N LYS A 510 17.15 41.84 20.47
CA LYS A 510 16.92 43.23 20.83
C LYS A 510 18.14 43.58 21.66
N HIS A 511 19.25 43.86 20.98
CA HIS A 511 20.23 44.77 21.51
C HIS A 511 19.43 46.06 21.70
N GLY A 512 18.83 46.19 22.88
CA GLY A 512 18.31 47.47 23.33
C GLY A 512 19.53 48.37 23.29
N VAL A 513 19.60 49.19 22.25
CA VAL A 513 20.57 50.29 22.23
C VAL A 513 20.30 51.03 23.52
N SER A 514 21.24 50.96 24.45
CA SER A 514 21.08 51.58 25.76
C SER A 514 20.73 53.04 25.52
N MET A 515 19.54 53.47 25.95
CA MET A 515 19.11 54.87 25.85
C MET A 515 20.17 55.80 26.47
N PHE A 516 20.90 55.29 27.47
CA PHE A 516 22.02 55.97 28.10
C PHE A 516 23.21 56.18 27.15
N ALA A 517 23.53 55.20 26.29
CA ALA A 517 24.59 55.32 25.30
C ALA A 517 24.24 56.32 24.19
N MET A 518 22.96 56.37 23.77
CA MET A 518 22.47 57.38 22.83
C MET A 518 22.48 58.79 23.42
N LEU A 519 22.04 58.95 24.67
CA LEU A 519 22.09 60.24 25.38
C LEU A 519 23.54 60.72 25.60
N LEU A 520 24.46 59.81 25.92
CA LEU A 520 25.90 60.12 26.01
C LEU A 520 26.46 60.60 24.67
N LEU A 521 26.17 59.90 23.58
CA LEU A 521 26.61 60.30 22.23
C LEU A 521 26.04 61.67 21.83
N ILE A 522 24.79 61.96 22.15
CA ILE A 522 24.17 63.26 21.88
C ILE A 522 24.78 64.37 22.76
N SER A 523 25.09 64.09 24.03
CA SER A 523 25.75 65.07 24.90
C SER A 523 27.17 65.40 24.44
N LEU A 524 27.92 64.39 23.97
CA LEU A 524 29.28 64.55 23.45
C LEU A 524 29.29 65.34 22.14
N THR A 525 28.31 65.13 21.26
CA THR A 525 28.20 65.94 20.03
C THR A 525 27.85 67.39 20.36
N ILE A 526 26.91 67.64 21.28
CA ILE A 526 26.57 69.02 21.70
C ILE A 526 27.77 69.73 22.33
N LEU A 527 28.55 69.05 23.18
CA LEU A 527 29.79 69.61 23.75
C LEU A 527 30.85 69.90 22.68
N SER A 528 31.01 69.03 21.69
CA SER A 528 31.95 69.27 20.58
C SER A 528 31.53 70.45 19.71
N PHE A 529 30.22 70.64 19.48
CA PHE A 529 29.70 71.81 18.78
C PHE A 529 29.88 73.09 19.61
N HIS A 530 29.70 73.05 20.92
CA HIS A 530 29.90 74.22 21.76
C HIS A 530 31.36 74.70 21.79
N HIS A 531 32.32 73.76 21.72
CA HIS A 531 33.75 74.06 21.66
C HIS A 531 34.26 74.53 20.29
N LEU A 532 33.49 74.31 19.21
CA LEU A 532 33.83 74.79 17.86
C LEU A 532 33.33 76.23 17.58
N PHE A 533 32.41 76.74 18.41
CA PHE A 533 31.77 78.06 18.22
C PHE A 533 32.08 79.08 19.33
N THR A 534 33.04 78.75 20.21
CA THR A 534 33.74 79.67 21.12
C THR A 534 35.22 79.66 20.78
#